data_AF-A0A2P8F7M4-F1
#
_entry.id   AF-A0A2P8F7M4-F1
#
_cell.length_a   1.000
_cell.length_b   1.000
_cell.length_c   1.000
_cell.angle_alpha   90.00
_cell.angle_beta   90.00
_cell.angle_gamma   90.00
#
_symmetry.space_group_name_H-M   'P 1'
#
loop_
_entity.id
_entity.type
_entity.pdbx_description
1 polymer ?
#
loop_
_entity_poly.entity_id
_entity_poly.type
_entity_poly.pdbx_seq_one_letter_code
_entity_poly.pdbx_strand_id
1 'polypeptide(L)'
;MSAFQSYLDAHLLGKDPAKICKAIAQAWNGIVKRKKLPLAILSYEKGGQYRCRPLSIYPQSLQDEIVAYLDQLRHISLFDDEGPEYALRPASLRSTEAHLRQYLDALVETGVAPETLLSLKDAITASNMKSALTGIMKRRGLSDTKDGGLHNISATLVAIARHHLKVPEVELNAIQKIKKRATPTVQGMSSKNRDRLGQFHDWENVARLLSLPDTLMARAAANHGSRTSALFAMYAVAI
;
A
#
# COMPACT_ATOMS: atom_id res chain seq x y z
N MET A 1 23.75 -17.71 3.58
CA MET A 1 22.29 -17.61 3.74
C MET A 1 21.53 -18.54 2.78
N SER A 2 21.91 -18.64 1.50
CA SER A 2 21.26 -19.55 0.53
C SER A 2 21.16 -21.00 1.01
N ALA A 3 22.25 -21.61 1.47
CA ALA A 3 22.25 -23.01 1.95
C ALA A 3 21.33 -23.23 3.17
N PHE A 4 21.23 -22.23 4.06
CA PHE A 4 20.34 -22.29 5.21
C PHE A 4 18.87 -22.16 4.80
N GLN A 5 18.56 -21.31 3.81
CA GLN A 5 17.22 -21.22 3.25
C GLN A 5 16.79 -22.54 2.60
N SER A 6 17.64 -23.15 1.76
CA SER A 6 17.35 -24.46 1.15
C SER A 6 17.13 -25.57 2.19
N TYR A 7 17.88 -25.54 3.30
CA TYR A 7 17.64 -26.44 4.42
C TYR A 7 16.26 -26.20 5.05
N LEU A 8 15.89 -24.95 5.32
CA LEU A 8 14.58 -24.61 5.89
C LEU A 8 13.42 -24.94 4.94
N ASP A 9 13.58 -24.71 3.63
CA ASP A 9 12.59 -25.06 2.60
C ASP A 9 12.31 -26.57 2.58
N ALA A 10 13.33 -27.41 2.80
CA ALA A 10 13.18 -28.87 2.84
C ALA A 10 12.59 -29.40 4.15
N HIS A 11 12.63 -28.63 5.25
CA HIS A 11 12.32 -29.13 6.61
C HIS A 11 11.16 -28.41 7.31
N LEU A 12 10.62 -27.31 6.76
CA LEU A 12 9.51 -26.56 7.34
C LEU A 12 8.26 -26.63 6.45
N LEU A 13 7.21 -27.30 6.95
CA LEU A 13 5.95 -27.49 6.23
C LEU A 13 5.00 -26.27 6.24
N GLY A 14 5.25 -25.23 7.04
CA GLY A 14 4.27 -24.14 7.23
C GLY A 14 4.81 -22.75 7.58
N LYS A 15 6.12 -22.54 7.62
CA LYS A 15 6.72 -21.22 7.85
C LYS A 15 7.46 -20.78 6.60
N ASP A 16 7.26 -19.53 6.20
CA ASP A 16 7.98 -18.86 5.11
C ASP A 16 9.49 -18.78 5.43
N PRO A 17 10.33 -19.63 4.80
CA PRO A 17 11.76 -19.72 5.12
C PRO A 17 12.51 -18.44 4.78
N ALA A 18 12.10 -17.73 3.73
CA ALA A 18 12.67 -16.44 3.35
C ALA A 18 12.45 -15.38 4.44
N LYS A 19 11.28 -15.38 5.08
CA LYS A 19 10.98 -14.48 6.21
C LYS A 19 11.85 -14.78 7.43
N ILE A 20 12.12 -16.05 7.72
CA ILE A 20 13.01 -16.47 8.81
C ILE A 20 14.46 -16.02 8.52
N CYS A 21 14.96 -16.33 7.32
CA CYS A 21 16.29 -15.92 6.87
C CYS A 21 16.48 -14.39 6.95
N LYS A 22 15.47 -13.62 6.53
CA LYS A 22 15.47 -12.16 6.65
C LYS A 22 15.56 -11.70 8.10
N ALA A 23 14.73 -12.23 8.99
CA ALA A 23 14.71 -11.81 10.39
C ALA A 23 16.05 -12.09 11.08
N ILE A 24 16.65 -13.25 10.83
CA ILE A 24 17.96 -13.63 11.36
C ILE A 24 19.05 -12.70 10.84
N ALA A 25 19.10 -12.47 9.53
CA ALA A 25 20.10 -11.59 8.93
C ALA A 25 19.96 -10.15 9.45
N GLN A 26 18.74 -9.64 9.62
CA GLN A 26 18.50 -8.30 10.18
C GLN A 26 18.96 -8.18 11.64
N ALA A 27 18.64 -9.18 12.47
CA ALA A 27 19.07 -9.21 13.86
C ALA A 27 20.61 -9.27 13.99
N TRP A 28 21.23 -10.20 13.27
CA TRP A 28 22.69 -10.38 13.23
C TRP A 28 23.41 -9.11 12.75
N ASN A 29 23.03 -8.60 11.59
CA ASN A 29 23.64 -7.38 11.02
C ASN A 29 23.44 -6.18 11.94
N GLY A 30 22.32 -6.11 12.65
CA GLY A 30 22.04 -5.08 13.65
C GLY A 30 22.97 -5.16 14.86
N ILE A 31 23.37 -6.36 15.31
CA ILE A 31 24.34 -6.55 16.39
C ILE A 31 25.74 -6.17 15.92
N VAL A 32 26.18 -6.73 14.79
CA VAL A 32 27.50 -6.47 14.20
C VAL A 32 27.75 -4.98 14.02
N LYS A 33 26.78 -4.25 13.47
CA LYS A 33 26.88 -2.79 13.29
C LYS A 33 26.92 -2.02 14.60
N ARG A 34 26.01 -2.31 15.54
CA ARG A 34 25.91 -1.58 16.82
C ARG A 34 27.12 -1.80 17.72
N LYS A 35 27.72 -2.99 17.66
CA LYS A 35 28.87 -3.36 18.49
C LYS A 35 30.20 -3.27 17.75
N LYS A 36 30.22 -2.80 16.49
CA LYS A 36 31.40 -2.71 15.63
C LYS A 36 32.22 -4.00 15.62
N LEU A 37 31.52 -5.15 15.59
CA LEU A 37 32.18 -6.45 15.63
C LEU A 37 32.86 -6.73 14.28
N PRO A 38 34.04 -7.35 14.26
CA PRO A 38 34.73 -7.76 13.03
C PRO A 38 34.13 -9.05 12.46
N LEU A 39 32.80 -9.09 12.30
CA LEU A 39 32.05 -10.26 11.86
C LEU A 39 31.38 -9.98 10.51
N ALA A 40 31.24 -11.03 9.70
CA ALA A 40 30.63 -10.93 8.38
C ALA A 40 29.15 -10.51 8.46
N ILE A 41 28.75 -9.59 7.59
CA ILE A 41 27.37 -9.17 7.40
C ILE A 41 26.67 -10.20 6.52
N LEU A 42 25.50 -10.68 6.97
CA LEU A 42 24.70 -11.65 6.22
C LEU A 42 23.89 -10.94 5.13
N SER A 43 24.02 -11.41 3.90
CA SER A 43 23.11 -11.03 2.80
C SER A 43 21.81 -11.82 2.91
N TYR A 44 20.68 -11.14 2.74
CA TYR A 44 19.37 -11.79 2.66
C TYR A 44 18.64 -11.25 1.43
N GLU A 45 17.83 -12.09 0.80
CA GLU A 45 16.91 -11.61 -0.23
C GLU A 45 15.95 -10.63 0.43
N LYS A 46 16.04 -9.35 0.02
CA LYS A 46 15.01 -8.40 0.35
C LYS A 46 13.74 -8.94 -0.29
N GLY A 47 12.87 -9.55 0.53
CA GLY A 47 11.55 -9.97 0.07
C GLY A 47 10.97 -8.85 -0.77
N GLY A 48 10.55 -9.18 -1.98
CA GLY A 48 10.10 -8.26 -3.02
C GLY A 48 9.01 -7.37 -2.46
N GLN A 49 9.39 -6.30 -1.77
CA GLN A 49 8.49 -5.20 -1.54
C GLN A 49 8.13 -4.80 -2.95
N TYR A 50 6.84 -4.90 -3.28
CA TYR A 50 6.25 -4.45 -4.52
C TYR A 50 6.58 -2.97 -4.72
N ARG A 51 7.83 -2.69 -5.06
CA ARG A 51 8.33 -1.41 -5.47
C ARG A 51 7.98 -1.41 -6.94
N CYS A 52 6.95 -0.65 -7.24
CA CYS A 52 6.74 -0.17 -8.59
C CYS A 52 8.07 0.30 -9.15
N ARG A 53 8.34 -0.02 -10.42
CA ARG A 53 9.52 0.49 -11.13
C ARG A 53 9.68 2.00 -10.90
N PRO A 54 10.93 2.50 -10.84
CA PRO A 54 11.15 3.93 -10.63
C PRO A 54 10.54 4.72 -11.79
N LEU A 55 9.97 5.90 -11.52
CA LEU A 55 9.33 6.71 -12.57
C LEU A 55 10.32 7.13 -13.68
N SER A 56 11.62 7.13 -13.37
CA SER A 56 12.71 7.42 -14.30
C SER A 56 12.83 6.47 -15.49
N ILE A 57 12.11 5.33 -15.51
CA ILE A 57 12.09 4.45 -16.70
C ILE A 57 11.09 4.92 -17.77
N TYR A 58 10.14 5.77 -17.40
CA TYR A 58 9.12 6.26 -18.31
C TYR A 58 9.62 7.54 -18.99
N PRO A 59 9.10 7.88 -20.18
CA PRO A 59 9.39 9.13 -20.86
C PRO A 59 9.23 10.36 -19.96
N GLN A 60 10.12 11.34 -20.12
CA GLN A 60 10.10 12.55 -19.30
C GLN A 60 8.77 13.30 -19.40
N SER A 61 8.13 13.29 -20.58
CA SER A 61 6.81 13.87 -20.80
C SER A 61 5.74 13.31 -19.86
N LEU A 62 5.71 11.99 -19.66
CA LEU A 62 4.77 11.36 -18.73
C LEU A 62 5.10 11.70 -17.28
N GLN A 63 6.39 11.76 -16.93
CA GLN A 63 6.81 12.12 -15.58
C GLN A 63 6.38 13.55 -15.23
N ASP A 64 6.61 14.49 -16.14
CA ASP A 64 6.25 15.90 -15.98
C ASP A 64 4.73 16.08 -15.89
N GLU A 65 3.96 15.36 -16.70
CA GLU A 65 2.50 15.38 -16.66
C GLU A 65 1.96 14.84 -15.31
N ILE A 66 2.55 13.77 -14.76
CA ILE A 66 2.18 13.25 -13.44
C ILE A 66 2.46 14.28 -12.34
N VAL A 67 3.61 14.97 -12.39
CA VAL A 67 3.96 16.01 -11.43
C VAL A 67 2.98 17.18 -11.54
N ALA A 68 2.74 17.66 -12.75
CA ALA A 68 1.79 18.76 -13.01
C ALA A 68 0.38 18.42 -12.50
N TYR A 69 -0.10 17.20 -12.74
CA TYR A 69 -1.39 16.74 -12.22
C TYR A 69 -1.43 16.69 -10.68
N LEU A 70 -0.38 16.17 -10.03
CA LEU A 70 -0.33 16.12 -8.57
C LEU A 70 -0.25 17.51 -7.93
N ASP A 71 0.41 18.45 -8.59
CA ASP A 71 0.48 19.85 -8.15
C ASP A 71 -0.86 20.57 -8.39
N GLN A 72 -1.54 20.32 -9.50
CA GLN A 72 -2.91 20.80 -9.73
C GLN A 72 -3.86 20.36 -8.59
N LEU A 73 -3.74 19.12 -8.12
CA LEU A 73 -4.55 18.61 -7.01
C LEU A 73 -4.19 19.22 -5.64
N ARG A 74 -2.98 19.78 -5.51
CA ARG A 74 -2.46 20.37 -4.27
C ARG A 74 -3.00 21.78 -4.05
N HIS A 75 -3.36 22.49 -5.13
CA HIS A 75 -3.76 23.88 -5.09
C HIS A 75 -5.27 24.05 -5.26
N ILE A 76 -5.81 25.05 -4.56
CA ILE A 76 -7.11 25.64 -4.90
C ILE A 76 -6.78 26.88 -5.69
N SER A 77 -7.27 26.97 -6.92
CA SER A 77 -7.21 28.20 -7.69
C SER A 77 -8.65 28.70 -7.82
N LEU A 78 -8.93 29.85 -7.20
CA LEU A 78 -10.26 30.47 -7.15
C LEU A 78 -10.79 30.86 -8.53
N PHE A 79 -9.92 30.87 -9.54
CA PHE A 79 -10.21 31.24 -10.93
C PHE A 79 -9.87 30.11 -11.92
N ASP A 80 -9.44 28.94 -11.44
CA ASP A 80 -9.37 27.74 -12.28
C ASP A 80 -10.69 27.00 -12.20
N ASP A 81 -11.37 26.90 -13.33
CA ASP A 81 -12.47 25.95 -13.52
C ASP A 81 -11.95 24.49 -13.62
N GLU A 82 -10.63 24.31 -13.67
CA GLU A 82 -9.95 23.03 -13.91
C GLU A 82 -9.45 22.33 -12.64
N GLY A 83 -9.43 23.02 -11.48
CA GLY A 83 -8.93 22.49 -10.21
C GLY A 83 -9.99 21.74 -9.38
N PRO A 84 -9.60 20.91 -8.40
CA PRO A 84 -10.56 20.37 -7.44
C PRO A 84 -11.17 21.50 -6.60
N GLU A 85 -12.46 21.40 -6.27
CA GLU A 85 -13.19 22.37 -5.43
C GLU A 85 -12.49 22.61 -4.07
N TYR A 86 -11.77 21.60 -3.58
CA TYR A 86 -10.92 21.68 -2.39
C TYR A 86 -9.56 21.02 -2.66
N ALA A 87 -8.48 21.65 -2.18
CA ALA A 87 -7.13 21.08 -2.21
C ALA A 87 -7.12 19.71 -1.54
N LEU A 88 -6.48 18.74 -2.20
CA LEU A 88 -6.36 17.41 -1.63
C LEU A 88 -5.37 17.41 -0.46
N ARG A 89 -5.76 16.69 0.60
CA ARG A 89 -4.87 16.43 1.74
C ARG A 89 -3.59 15.73 1.26
N PRO A 90 -2.42 15.98 1.88
CA PRO A 90 -1.16 15.31 1.51
C PRO A 90 -1.24 13.78 1.48
N ALA A 91 -2.06 13.18 2.36
CA ALA A 91 -2.29 11.74 2.37
C ALA A 91 -3.01 11.26 1.09
N SER A 92 -3.98 12.03 0.59
CA SER A 92 -4.69 11.72 -0.65
C SER A 92 -3.76 11.82 -1.87
N LEU A 93 -2.90 12.85 -1.92
CA LEU A 93 -1.88 12.99 -2.97
C LEU A 93 -0.93 11.79 -3.01
N ARG A 94 -0.43 11.34 -1.85
CA ARG A 94 0.42 10.14 -1.76
C ARG A 94 -0.30 8.89 -2.25
N SER A 95 -1.58 8.72 -1.93
CA SER A 95 -2.38 7.60 -2.43
C SER A 95 -2.55 7.66 -3.94
N THR A 96 -2.84 8.84 -4.49
CA THR A 96 -2.97 9.06 -5.94
C THR A 96 -1.68 8.71 -6.67
N GLU A 97 -0.53 9.22 -6.20
CA GLU A 97 0.78 8.87 -6.76
C GLU A 97 1.04 7.36 -6.68
N ALA A 98 0.79 6.75 -5.51
CA ALA A 98 0.98 5.32 -5.32
C ALA A 98 0.08 4.46 -6.23
N HIS A 99 -1.14 4.91 -6.52
CA HIS A 99 -2.03 4.22 -7.46
C HIS A 99 -1.52 4.30 -8.89
N LEU A 100 -1.11 5.50 -9.34
CA LEU A 100 -0.51 5.70 -10.66
C LEU A 100 0.73 4.83 -10.86
N ARG A 101 1.64 4.82 -9.87
CA ARG A 101 2.85 4.00 -9.93
C ARG A 101 2.54 2.50 -9.97
N GLN A 102 1.58 2.03 -9.19
CA GLN A 102 1.16 0.61 -9.22
C GLN A 102 0.53 0.22 -10.55
N TYR A 103 -0.21 1.14 -11.16
CA TYR A 103 -0.84 0.96 -12.45
C TYR A 103 0.19 0.89 -13.59
N LEU A 104 1.07 1.89 -13.68
CA LEU A 104 2.11 1.95 -14.72
C LEU A 104 3.08 0.76 -14.61
N ASP A 105 3.43 0.37 -13.40
CA ASP A 105 4.28 -0.80 -13.16
C ASP A 105 3.62 -2.10 -13.65
N ALA A 106 2.31 -2.23 -13.44
CA ALA A 106 1.56 -3.38 -13.91
C ALA A 106 1.41 -3.40 -15.43
N LEU A 107 1.29 -2.24 -16.10
CA LEU A 107 1.31 -2.16 -17.57
C LEU A 107 2.62 -2.71 -18.15
N VAL A 108 3.74 -2.33 -17.56
CA VAL A 108 5.06 -2.81 -18.00
C VAL A 108 5.19 -4.31 -17.72
N GLU A 109 4.66 -4.78 -16.60
CA GLU A 109 4.63 -6.20 -16.26
C GLU A 109 3.77 -7.04 -17.23
N THR A 110 2.72 -6.45 -17.82
CA THR A 110 1.90 -7.11 -18.84
C THR A 110 2.42 -6.98 -20.27
N GLY A 111 3.60 -6.37 -20.47
CA GLY A 111 4.31 -6.32 -21.74
C GLY A 111 4.22 -5.00 -22.50
N VAL A 112 3.65 -3.95 -21.90
CA VAL A 112 3.70 -2.60 -22.50
C VAL A 112 5.10 -2.03 -22.30
N ALA A 113 5.76 -1.67 -23.40
CA ALA A 113 7.06 -1.02 -23.35
C ALA A 113 6.95 0.35 -22.63
N PRO A 114 7.76 0.63 -21.59
CA PRO A 114 7.70 1.91 -20.88
C PRO A 114 7.82 3.12 -21.79
N GLU A 115 8.60 3.01 -22.86
CA GLU A 115 8.96 4.06 -23.80
C GLU A 115 7.77 4.50 -24.66
N THR A 116 6.74 3.66 -24.82
CA THR A 116 5.53 3.99 -25.58
C THR A 116 4.50 4.77 -24.76
N LEU A 117 4.68 4.87 -23.45
CA LEU A 117 3.80 5.58 -22.54
C LEU A 117 4.23 7.05 -22.45
N LEU A 118 3.94 7.83 -23.49
CA LEU A 118 4.36 9.24 -23.60
C LEU A 118 3.50 10.19 -22.76
N SER A 119 2.24 9.83 -22.49
CA SER A 119 1.28 10.63 -21.72
C SER A 119 0.32 9.78 -20.88
N LEU A 120 -0.38 10.40 -19.93
CA LEU A 120 -1.45 9.77 -19.14
C LEU A 120 -2.60 9.34 -20.05
N LYS A 121 -2.83 10.02 -21.17
CA LYS A 121 -3.85 9.63 -22.16
C LYS A 121 -3.50 8.31 -22.85
N ASP A 122 -2.23 8.12 -23.20
CA ASP A 122 -1.77 6.86 -23.82
C ASP A 122 -1.79 5.71 -22.81
N ALA A 123 -1.46 6.01 -21.55
CA ALA A 123 -1.51 5.03 -20.48
C ALA A 123 -2.96 4.63 -20.17
N ILE A 124 -3.84 5.59 -19.87
CA ILE A 124 -5.17 5.37 -19.29
C ILE A 124 -6.21 5.11 -20.39
N THR A 125 -6.12 3.95 -21.00
CA THR A 125 -7.14 3.42 -21.92
C THR A 125 -7.92 2.27 -21.28
N ALA A 126 -9.12 1.98 -21.77
CA ALA A 126 -9.91 0.85 -21.28
C ALA A 126 -9.18 -0.50 -21.47
N SER A 127 -8.38 -0.65 -22.53
CA SER A 127 -7.57 -1.86 -22.77
C SER A 127 -6.44 -1.98 -21.75
N ASN A 128 -5.65 -0.91 -21.61
CA ASN A 128 -4.53 -0.84 -20.67
C ASN A 128 -5.00 -1.02 -19.23
N MET A 129 -6.12 -0.40 -18.85
CA MET A 129 -6.72 -0.58 -17.54
C MET A 129 -7.07 -2.04 -17.23
N LYS A 130 -7.68 -2.79 -18.17
CA LYS A 130 -7.95 -4.22 -17.98
C LYS A 130 -6.65 -5.01 -17.80
N SER A 131 -5.68 -4.77 -18.68
CA SER A 131 -4.39 -5.45 -18.67
C SER A 131 -3.65 -5.24 -17.34
N ALA A 132 -3.48 -3.99 -16.92
CA ALA A 132 -2.82 -3.65 -15.67
C ALA A 132 -3.53 -4.24 -14.45
N LEU A 133 -4.86 -4.10 -14.33
CA LEU A 133 -5.60 -4.64 -13.18
C LEU A 133 -5.48 -6.17 -13.12
N THR A 134 -5.43 -6.84 -14.27
CA THR A 134 -5.20 -8.29 -14.36
C THR A 134 -3.79 -8.65 -13.88
N GLY A 135 -2.77 -7.88 -14.27
CA GLY A 135 -1.41 -8.01 -13.76
C GLY A 135 -1.33 -7.84 -12.24
N ILE A 136 -2.01 -6.80 -11.71
CA ILE A 136 -2.08 -6.55 -10.26
C ILE A 136 -2.77 -7.71 -9.53
N MET A 137 -3.85 -8.26 -10.08
CA MET A 137 -4.55 -9.42 -9.52
C MET A 137 -3.63 -10.64 -9.45
N LYS A 138 -2.96 -10.97 -10.56
CA LYS A 138 -2.01 -12.10 -10.63
C LYS A 138 -0.90 -11.93 -9.60
N ARG A 139 -0.32 -10.74 -9.53
CA ARG A 139 0.76 -10.41 -8.58
C ARG A 139 0.33 -10.51 -7.12
N ARG A 140 -0.91 -10.13 -6.81
CA ARG A 140 -1.47 -10.18 -5.46
C ARG A 140 -2.10 -11.54 -5.11
N GLY A 141 -2.15 -12.49 -6.06
CA GLY A 141 -2.83 -13.78 -5.87
C GLY A 141 -4.33 -13.64 -5.65
N LEU A 142 -4.97 -12.62 -6.25
CA LEU A 142 -6.40 -12.37 -6.10
C LEU A 142 -7.21 -13.26 -7.03
N SER A 143 -8.19 -13.97 -6.48
CA SER A 143 -9.18 -14.77 -7.22
C SER A 143 -10.45 -14.00 -7.57
N ASP A 144 -10.75 -12.91 -6.85
CA ASP A 144 -11.90 -12.04 -7.10
C ASP A 144 -11.45 -10.65 -7.56
N THR A 145 -12.17 -10.11 -8.53
CA THR A 145 -12.05 -8.73 -9.01
C THR A 145 -12.51 -7.69 -8.00
N LYS A 146 -13.36 -8.07 -7.04
CA LYS A 146 -14.01 -7.17 -6.06
C LYS A 146 -13.10 -6.81 -4.88
N ASP A 147 -11.90 -6.31 -5.17
CA ASP A 147 -10.90 -5.91 -4.18
C ASP A 147 -10.91 -4.39 -3.94
N GLY A 148 -10.81 -3.97 -2.68
CA GLY A 148 -10.78 -2.55 -2.30
C GLY A 148 -9.57 -1.80 -2.88
N GLY A 149 -8.41 -2.47 -3.00
CA GLY A 149 -7.23 -1.89 -3.62
C GLY A 149 -7.41 -1.70 -5.13
N LEU A 150 -7.97 -2.68 -5.84
CA LEU A 150 -8.30 -2.55 -7.26
C LEU A 150 -9.34 -1.45 -7.50
N HIS A 151 -10.35 -1.35 -6.62
CA HIS A 151 -11.33 -0.28 -6.65
C HIS A 151 -10.68 1.10 -6.50
N ASN A 152 -9.80 1.27 -5.52
CA ASN A 152 -9.13 2.54 -5.26
C ASN A 152 -8.25 2.98 -6.43
N ILE A 153 -7.45 2.06 -6.99
CA ILE A 153 -6.65 2.32 -8.20
C ILE A 153 -7.59 2.72 -9.36
N SER A 154 -8.63 1.93 -9.60
CA SER A 154 -9.59 2.19 -10.68
C SER A 154 -10.34 3.51 -10.50
N ALA A 155 -10.66 3.90 -9.27
CA ALA A 155 -11.32 5.16 -8.95
C ALA A 155 -10.41 6.36 -9.26
N THR A 156 -9.12 6.27 -8.91
CA THR A 156 -8.12 7.28 -9.29
C THR A 156 -8.02 7.42 -10.80
N LEU A 157 -7.94 6.31 -11.55
CA LEU A 157 -7.85 6.36 -13.01
C LEU A 157 -9.10 6.98 -13.66
N VAL A 158 -10.29 6.68 -13.14
CA VAL A 158 -11.55 7.31 -13.61
C VAL A 158 -11.56 8.81 -13.32
N ALA A 159 -11.07 9.24 -12.15
CA ALA A 159 -10.99 10.66 -11.81
C ALA A 159 -10.05 11.41 -12.77
N ILE A 160 -8.87 10.84 -13.05
CA ILE A 160 -7.92 11.39 -14.03
C ILE A 160 -8.55 11.48 -15.42
N ALA A 161 -9.14 10.37 -15.89
CA ALA A 161 -9.77 10.32 -17.21
C ALA A 161 -10.88 11.38 -17.38
N ARG A 162 -11.67 11.62 -16.32
CA ARG A 162 -12.77 12.58 -16.35
C ARG A 162 -12.33 14.03 -16.22
N HIS A 163 -11.51 14.33 -15.20
CA HIS A 163 -11.26 15.71 -14.78
C HIS A 163 -9.98 16.28 -15.40
N HIS A 164 -8.94 15.47 -15.54
CA HIS A 164 -7.67 15.93 -16.09
C HIS A 164 -7.58 15.72 -17.60
N LEU A 165 -7.93 14.51 -18.08
CA LEU A 165 -7.85 14.18 -19.50
C LEU A 165 -9.10 14.55 -20.30
N LYS A 166 -10.23 14.71 -19.62
CA LYS A 166 -11.55 15.02 -20.22
C LYS A 166 -11.86 14.15 -21.44
N VAL A 167 -11.63 12.85 -21.31
CA VAL A 167 -11.81 11.90 -22.42
C VAL A 167 -13.28 11.87 -22.87
N PRO A 168 -13.57 11.54 -24.15
CA PRO A 168 -14.93 11.46 -24.65
C PRO A 168 -15.81 10.53 -23.80
N GLU A 169 -17.10 10.85 -23.70
CA GLU A 169 -18.07 10.13 -22.86
C GLU A 169 -18.11 8.62 -23.16
N VAL A 170 -17.91 8.23 -24.42
CA VAL A 170 -17.84 6.82 -24.83
C VAL A 170 -16.65 6.09 -24.18
N GLU A 171 -15.47 6.71 -24.17
CA GLU A 171 -14.26 6.16 -23.55
C GLU A 171 -14.36 6.16 -22.03
N LEU A 172 -14.85 7.27 -21.46
CA LEU A 172 -15.08 7.40 -20.02
C LEU A 172 -16.02 6.30 -19.51
N ASN A 173 -17.10 6.01 -20.25
CA ASN A 173 -18.02 4.92 -19.91
C ASN A 173 -17.36 3.53 -19.94
N ALA A 174 -16.42 3.30 -20.87
CA ALA A 174 -15.67 2.04 -20.92
C ALA A 174 -14.78 1.86 -19.68
N ILE A 175 -14.09 2.92 -19.24
CA ILE A 175 -13.24 2.93 -18.04
C ILE A 175 -14.09 2.75 -16.78
N GLN A 176 -15.23 3.44 -16.67
CA GLN A 176 -16.16 3.31 -15.55
C GLN A 176 -16.73 1.90 -15.40
N LYS A 177 -17.04 1.21 -16.51
CA LYS A 177 -17.49 -0.19 -16.48
C LYS A 177 -16.44 -1.11 -15.86
N ILE A 178 -15.15 -0.85 -16.09
CA ILE A 178 -14.05 -1.61 -15.48
C ILE A 178 -14.00 -1.35 -13.97
N LYS A 179 -14.03 -0.08 -13.56
CA LYS A 179 -14.09 0.30 -12.13
C LYS A 179 -15.26 -0.40 -11.42
N LYS A 180 -16.45 -0.43 -12.05
CA LYS A 180 -17.65 -1.04 -11.46
C LYS A 180 -17.45 -2.53 -11.14
N ARG A 181 -16.68 -3.26 -11.96
CA ARG A 181 -16.33 -4.67 -11.70
C ARG A 181 -15.37 -4.83 -10.53
N ALA A 182 -14.49 -3.86 -10.32
CA ALA A 182 -13.57 -3.85 -9.20
C ALA A 182 -14.20 -3.43 -7.86
N THR A 183 -15.39 -2.81 -7.90
CA THR A 183 -16.07 -2.32 -6.69
C THR A 183 -16.49 -3.46 -5.76
N PRO A 184 -16.03 -3.47 -4.49
CA PRO A 184 -16.48 -4.43 -3.49
C PRO A 184 -17.99 -4.41 -3.31
N THR A 185 -18.60 -5.59 -3.15
CA THR A 185 -20.06 -5.71 -2.91
C THR A 185 -20.44 -5.38 -1.47
N VAL A 186 -19.52 -5.56 -0.51
CA VAL A 186 -19.83 -5.32 0.90
C VAL A 186 -19.72 -3.83 1.20
N GLN A 187 -20.84 -3.22 1.55
CA GLN A 187 -20.85 -1.92 2.23
C GLN A 187 -20.53 -2.16 3.72
N GLY A 188 -19.50 -1.49 4.24
CA GLY A 188 -19.08 -1.60 5.64
C GLY A 188 -17.81 -2.45 5.84
N MET A 189 -17.77 -3.23 6.93
CA MET A 189 -16.56 -3.95 7.32
C MET A 189 -16.37 -5.24 6.51
N SER A 190 -15.12 -5.47 6.09
CA SER A 190 -14.68 -6.77 5.58
C SER A 190 -14.95 -7.87 6.61
N SER A 191 -15.12 -9.12 6.17
CA SER A 191 -15.27 -10.29 7.07
C SER A 191 -14.17 -10.30 8.13
N LYS A 192 -12.91 -10.14 7.70
CA LYS A 192 -11.76 -10.04 8.59
C LYS A 192 -11.89 -8.96 9.68
N ASN A 193 -12.34 -7.75 9.34
CA ASN A 193 -12.49 -6.68 10.33
C ASN A 193 -13.68 -6.97 11.26
N ARG A 194 -14.77 -7.52 10.73
CA ARG A 194 -15.93 -7.96 11.50
C ARG A 194 -15.55 -9.05 12.50
N ASP A 195 -14.84 -10.07 12.04
CA ASP A 195 -14.39 -11.19 12.88
C ASP A 195 -13.43 -10.71 13.98
N ARG A 196 -12.53 -9.76 13.64
CA ARG A 196 -11.64 -9.13 14.63
C ARG A 196 -12.39 -8.33 15.69
N LEU A 197 -13.43 -7.61 15.30
CA LEU A 197 -14.27 -6.88 16.26
C LEU A 197 -15.23 -7.80 17.02
N GLY A 198 -15.45 -9.02 16.54
CA GLY A 198 -16.27 -10.02 17.21
C GLY A 198 -15.82 -10.35 18.64
N GLN A 199 -14.55 -10.11 18.98
CA GLN A 199 -14.06 -10.23 20.36
C GLN A 199 -14.81 -9.33 21.35
N PHE A 200 -15.41 -8.23 20.90
CA PHE A 200 -16.17 -7.30 21.73
C PHE A 200 -17.64 -7.70 21.90
N HIS A 201 -18.08 -8.83 21.34
CA HIS A 201 -19.35 -9.43 21.72
C HIS A 201 -19.28 -10.09 23.11
N ASP A 202 -18.08 -10.43 23.57
CA ASP A 202 -17.83 -10.89 24.92
C ASP A 202 -17.66 -9.69 25.87
N TRP A 203 -18.55 -9.58 26.84
CA TRP A 203 -18.55 -8.51 27.82
C TRP A 203 -17.25 -8.47 28.65
N GLU A 204 -16.61 -9.61 28.88
CA GLU A 204 -15.34 -9.65 29.63
C GLU A 204 -14.23 -8.92 28.87
N ASN A 205 -14.19 -9.05 27.54
CA ASN A 205 -13.23 -8.33 26.71
C ASN A 205 -13.51 -6.82 26.67
N VAL A 206 -14.78 -6.43 26.72
CA VAL A 206 -15.17 -5.00 26.86
C VAL A 206 -14.70 -4.44 28.19
N ALA A 207 -14.95 -5.15 29.29
CA ALA A 207 -14.50 -4.75 30.62
C ALA A 207 -12.97 -4.65 30.71
N ARG A 208 -12.24 -5.61 30.12
CA ARG A 208 -10.77 -5.59 30.03
C ARG A 208 -10.27 -4.40 29.21
N LEU A 209 -10.93 -4.04 28.12
CA LEU A 209 -10.56 -2.87 27.31
C LEU A 209 -10.78 -1.57 28.10
N LEU A 210 -11.93 -1.42 28.75
CA LEU A 210 -12.26 -0.22 29.53
C LEU A 210 -11.38 -0.05 30.77
N SER A 211 -10.94 -1.15 31.40
CA SER A 211 -10.00 -1.14 32.54
C SER A 211 -8.52 -1.16 32.13
N LEU A 212 -8.23 -1.23 30.83
CA LEU A 212 -6.86 -1.29 30.32
C LEU A 212 -6.03 -0.04 30.68
N PRO A 213 -6.56 1.20 30.58
CA PRO A 213 -5.80 2.40 30.98
C PRO A 213 -5.32 2.33 32.43
N ASP A 214 -6.21 2.00 33.37
CA ASP A 214 -5.86 1.88 34.79
C ASP A 214 -4.84 0.77 35.03
N THR A 215 -5.02 -0.37 34.37
CA THR A 215 -4.09 -1.50 34.44
C THR A 215 -2.70 -1.11 33.93
N LEU A 216 -2.62 -0.36 32.84
CA LEU A 216 -1.36 0.10 32.25
C LEU A 216 -0.68 1.17 33.13
N MET A 217 -1.45 2.09 33.73
CA MET A 217 -0.92 3.08 34.68
C MET A 217 -0.39 2.41 35.95
N ALA A 218 -1.10 1.41 36.49
CA ALA A 218 -0.61 0.64 37.64
C ALA A 218 0.70 -0.11 37.31
N ARG A 219 0.81 -0.69 36.11
CA ARG A 219 2.06 -1.34 35.65
C ARG A 219 3.20 -0.35 35.44
N ALA A 220 2.89 0.86 34.95
CA ALA A 220 3.87 1.93 34.83
C ALA A 220 4.39 2.37 36.21
N ALA A 221 3.48 2.48 37.19
CA ALA A 221 3.84 2.84 38.56
C ALA A 221 4.68 1.75 39.25
N ALA A 222 4.36 0.46 39.04
CA ALA A 222 5.11 -0.63 39.67
C ALA A 222 6.60 -0.71 39.25
N ASN A 223 7.01 -0.14 38.12
CA ASN A 223 8.37 -0.21 37.59
C ASN A 223 8.90 1.15 37.12
N HIS A 224 8.87 2.14 38.02
CA HIS A 224 9.30 3.51 37.77
C HIS A 224 10.73 3.61 37.19
N GLY A 225 10.94 4.60 36.31
CA GLY A 225 12.25 4.93 35.74
C GLY A 225 12.70 4.11 34.53
N SER A 226 11.89 3.13 34.08
CA SER A 226 12.19 2.35 32.88
C SER A 226 11.57 2.94 31.62
N ARG A 227 12.16 2.66 30.45
CA ARG A 227 11.54 3.00 29.16
C ARG A 227 10.17 2.33 29.00
N THR A 228 10.03 1.11 29.53
CA THR A 228 8.81 0.31 29.43
C THR A 228 7.68 0.94 30.26
N SER A 229 7.96 1.46 31.45
CA SER A 229 6.95 2.17 32.25
C SER A 229 6.46 3.44 31.58
N ALA A 230 7.36 4.20 30.94
CA ALA A 230 6.96 5.38 30.15
C ALA A 230 6.04 4.98 28.98
N LEU A 231 6.33 3.88 28.29
CA LEU A 231 5.47 3.37 27.21
C LEU A 231 4.10 2.92 27.72
N PHE A 232 4.02 2.25 28.88
CA PHE A 232 2.74 1.86 29.46
C PHE A 232 1.88 3.08 29.81
N ALA A 233 2.46 4.12 30.42
CA ALA A 233 1.75 5.36 30.69
C ALA A 233 1.30 6.07 29.41
N MET A 234 2.17 6.12 28.39
CA MET A 234 1.80 6.68 27.07
C MET A 234 0.64 5.94 26.42
N TYR A 235 0.64 4.60 26.48
CA TYR A 235 -0.45 3.80 25.91
C TYR A 235 -1.74 3.94 26.70
N ALA A 236 -1.67 4.05 28.03
CA ALA A 236 -2.84 4.25 28.88
C ALA A 236 -3.60 5.53 28.51
N VAL A 237 -2.89 6.62 28.22
CA VAL A 237 -3.48 7.92 27.86
C VAL A 237 -3.99 7.95 26.41
N ALA A 238 -3.53 7.04 25.56
CA ALA A 238 -3.87 6.99 24.14
C ALA A 238 -5.08 6.10 23.81
N ILE A 239 -5.56 5.32 24.78
CA ILE A 239 -6.77 4.48 24.70
C ILE A 239 -7.95 5.30 25.18
#